data_AF-A0A3Q2QDJ8-F1
#
_entry.id   AF-A0A3Q2QDJ8-F1
#
_cell.length_a   1.000
_cell.length_b   1.000
_cell.length_c   1.000
_cell.angle_alpha   90.00
_cell.angle_beta   90.00
_cell.angle_gamma   90.00
#
_symmetry.space_group_name_H-M   'P 1'
#
loop_
_entity.id
_entity.type
_entity.pdbx_description
1 polymer ?
#
loop_
_entity_poly.entity_id
_entity_poly.type
_entity_poly.pdbx_seq_one_letter_code
_entity_poly.pdbx_strand_id
1 'polypeptide(L)' 'MIGLENLGDPSADWDIVETIGKGTYGKVYKVTNKKDGSQAAVKVLDPINVSPIKPR' A
#
# COMPACT_ATOMS: atom_id res chain seq x y z
N MET A 1 -11.06 1.30 -17.74
CA MET A 1 -10.07 0.98 -16.70
C MET A 1 -9.94 2.21 -15.84
N ILE A 2 -10.09 2.09 -14.51
CA ILE A 2 -9.93 3.24 -13.62
C ILE A 2 -8.42 3.51 -13.53
N GLY A 3 -7.99 4.70 -13.93
CA GLY A 3 -6.60 5.13 -13.79
C GLY A 3 -6.22 5.24 -12.31
N LEU A 4 -4.98 4.89 -11.97
CA LEU A 4 -4.50 4.90 -10.58
C LEU A 4 -4.61 6.30 -9.96
N GLU A 5 -4.50 7.34 -10.78
CA GLU A 5 -4.66 8.75 -10.42
C GLU A 5 -6.08 9.15 -10.00
N ASN A 6 -7.09 8.32 -10.32
CA ASN A 6 -8.48 8.55 -9.95
C ASN A 6 -8.87 7.81 -8.67
N LEU A 7 -7.96 7.08 -8.04
CA LEU A 7 -8.19 6.45 -6.74
C LEU A 7 -7.93 7.48 -5.64
N GLY A 8 -8.89 7.62 -4.72
CA GLY A 8 -8.73 8.45 -3.54
C GLY A 8 -7.65 7.91 -2.61
N ASP A 9 -7.07 8.78 -1.78
CA ASP A 9 -6.09 8.38 -0.76
C ASP A 9 -6.78 7.52 0.32
N PRO A 10 -6.43 6.23 0.45
CA PRO A 10 -7.05 5.35 1.43
C PRO A 10 -6.67 5.68 2.88
N SER A 11 -5.67 6.54 3.12
CA SER A 11 -5.27 6.96 4.47
C SER A 11 -6.36 7.75 5.21
N ALA A 12 -7.32 8.31 4.48
CA ALA A 12 -8.48 8.99 5.06
C ALA A 12 -9.42 8.02 5.81
N ASP A 13 -9.55 6.78 5.33
CA ASP A 13 -10.50 5.78 5.84
C ASP A 13 -9.85 4.71 6.73
N TRP A 14 -8.53 4.50 6.61
CA TRP A 14 -7.84 3.38 7.25
C TRP A 14 -6.63 3.81 8.06
N ASP A 15 -6.48 3.25 9.26
CA ASP A 15 -5.28 3.37 10.08
C ASP A 15 -4.43 2.09 10.00
N ILE A 16 -3.12 2.25 9.83
CA ILE A 16 -2.15 1.16 9.94
C ILE A 16 -1.97 0.79 11.40
N VAL A 17 -2.17 -0.49 11.72
CA VAL A 17 -2.00 -1.03 13.08
C VAL A 17 -0.62 -1.66 13.25
N GLU A 18 -0.30 -2.68 12.43
CA GLU A 18 0.94 -3.43 12.55
C GLU A 18 1.36 -4.05 11.22
N THR A 19 2.65 -4.36 11.07
CA THR A 19 3.15 -5.12 9.92
C THR A 19 2.92 -6.61 10.17
N ILE A 20 2.15 -7.26 9.31
CA ILE A 20 1.83 -8.70 9.38
C ILE A 20 2.54 -9.53 8.33
N GLY A 21 3.24 -8.89 7.38
CA GLY A 21 4.03 -9.60 6.37
C GLY A 21 5.01 -8.69 5.64
N LYS A 22 6.10 -9.29 5.14
CA LYS A 22 7.09 -8.62 4.28
C LYS A 22 7.39 -9.54 3.10
N GLY A 23 7.37 -9.00 1.88
CA GLY A 23 7.75 -9.71 0.67
C GLY A 23 8.68 -8.87 -0.19
N THR A 24 9.12 -9.45 -1.31
CA THR A 24 10.08 -8.80 -2.22
C THR A 24 9.61 -7.46 -2.78
N TYR A 25 8.30 -7.28 -2.93
CA TYR A 25 7.70 -6.11 -3.58
C TYR A 25 6.90 -5.22 -2.61
N GLY A 26 7.12 -5.37 -1.29
CA GLY A 26 6.45 -4.53 -0.31
C GLY A 26 6.02 -5.25 0.96
N LYS A 27 5.21 -4.54 1.75
CA LYS A 27 4.80 -4.93 3.10
C LYS A 27 3.29 -5.12 3.19
N VAL A 28 2.86 -6.04 4.04
CA VAL A 28 1.45 -6.28 4.36
C VAL A 28 1.19 -5.80 5.77
N TYR A 29 0.17 -4.97 5.93
CA TYR A 29 -0.23 -4.38 7.18
C TYR A 29 -1.62 -4.84 7.57
N LYS A 30 -1.83 -5.05 8.87
CA LYS A 30 -3.17 -5.04 9.45
C LYS A 30 -3.61 -3.59 9.56
N VAL A 31 -4.84 -3.31 9.12
CA VAL A 31 -5.44 -1.98 9.18
C VAL A 31 -6.80 -2.04 9.89
N THR A 32 -7.23 -0.90 10.41
CA THR A 32 -8.55 -0.71 11.00
C THR A 32 -9.28 0.40 10.25
N ASN A 33 -10.55 0.17 9.90
CA ASN A 33 -11.40 1.18 9.30
C ASN A 33 -11.80 2.23 10.36
N LYS A 34 -11.59 3.51 10.07
CA LYS A 34 -11.88 4.61 10.98
C LYS A 34 -13.37 4.82 11.25
N LYS A 35 -14.23 4.39 10.32
CA LYS A 35 -15.68 4.59 10.40
C LYS A 35 -16.36 3.54 11.27
N ASP A 36 -16.00 2.27 11.11
CA ASP A 36 -16.72 1.15 11.73
C ASP A 36 -15.84 0.21 12.57
N GLY A 37 -14.53 0.43 12.61
CA GLY A 37 -13.59 -0.40 13.36
C GLY A 37 -13.31 -1.77 12.74
N SER A 38 -13.83 -2.05 11.54
CA SER A 38 -13.55 -3.31 10.84
C SER A 38 -12.06 -3.46 10.51
N GLN A 39 -11.58 -4.70 10.48
CA GLN A 39 -10.17 -4.99 10.22
C GLN A 39 -9.97 -5.58 8.83
N ALA A 40 -8.89 -5.17 8.19
CA ALA A 40 -8.48 -5.70 6.89
C ALA A 40 -6.96 -5.86 6.81
N ALA A 41 -6.51 -6.53 5.74
CA ALA A 41 -5.11 -6.58 5.35
C ALA A 41 -4.87 -5.69 4.13
N VAL A 42 -3.86 -4.83 4.18
CA VAL A 42 -3.45 -3.96 3.08
C VAL A 42 -2.03 -4.31 2.66
N LYS A 43 -1.80 -4.46 1.35
CA LYS A 43 -0.46 -4.62 0.79
C LYS A 43 0.01 -3.30 0.19
N VAL A 44 1.04 -2.71 0.80
CA VAL A 44 1.70 -1.50 0.31
C VAL A 44 2.90 -1.93 -0.51
N LEU A 45 2.95 -1.47 -1.77
CA LEU A 45 4.04 -1.79 -2.69
C LEU A 45 5.20 -0.81 -2.49
N ASP A 46 6.42 -1.35 -2.49
CA ASP A 46 7.60 -0.50 -2.53
C ASP A 46 7.67 0.24 -3.87
N PRO A 47 8.24 1.46 -3.91
CA PRO A 47 8.41 2.18 -5.18
C PRO A 47 9.23 1.33 -6.14
N ILE A 48 8.73 1.16 -7.38
CA ILE A 48 9.51 0.52 -8.42
C ILE A 48 10.60 1.50 -8.84
N ASN A 49 11.82 1.30 -8.35
CA ASN A 49 12.96 2.09 -8.79
C ASN A 49 13.42 1.55 -10.15
N VAL A 50 12.86 2.09 -11.24
CA VAL A 50 13.44 1.93 -12.58
C VAL A 50 14.72 2.76 -12.64
N SER A 51 15.83 2.22 -12.11
CA SER A 51 17.13 2.80 -12.40
C SER A 51 17.27 2.85 -13.92
N PRO A 52 17.54 4.03 -14.53
CA PRO A 52 17.89 4.07 -15.93
C PRO A 52 19.05 3.11 -16.13
N ILE A 53 18.90 2.18 -17.08
CA ILE A 53 19.98 1.29 -17.48
C ILE A 53 21.08 2.23 -17.98
N LYS A 54 22.17 2.39 -17.21
CA LYS A 54 23.29 3.20 -17.67
C LYS A 54 23.88 2.47 -18.87
N PRO A 55 23.93 3.06 -20.08
CA PRO A 55 24.61 2.42 -21.19
C PRO A 55 26.07 2.17 -20.78
N ARG A 56 26.54 0.95 -21.06
CA ARG A 56 27.91 0.52 -20.79
C ARG A 56 28.90 1.26 -21.68
#